data_AF-A0A5M8QML3-F1
#
_entry.id   AF-A0A5M8QML3-F1
#
_cell.length_a   1.000
_cell.length_b   1.000
_cell.length_c   1.000
_cell.angle_alpha   90.00
_cell.angle_beta   90.00
_cell.angle_gamma   90.00
#
_symmetry.space_group_name_H-M   'P 1'
#
loop_
_entity.id
_entity.type
_entity.pdbx_description
1 polymer ?
#
loop_
_entity_poly.entity_id
_entity_poly.type
_entity_poly.pdbx_seq_one_letter_code
_entity_poly.pdbx_strand_id
1 'polypeptide(L)'
;MAAKLHENEVFLSLAQAASVTGSSEGRVRYNKEKLVGEGATVSEDGWRIPAAALITLGWVDGETLTERLRSLSLSQVQQLELEVARLRAENERLRAEVEEHTASFSARLFGGRRRK
;
A
#
# COMPACT_ATOMS: atom_id res chain seq x y z
N MET A 1 -15.84 -0.88 31.80
CA MET A 1 -16.42 -0.14 30.66
C MET A 1 -15.33 0.71 30.02
N ALA A 2 -15.27 0.63 28.69
CA ALA A 2 -14.62 1.52 27.72
C ALA A 2 -13.08 1.68 27.74
N ALA A 3 -12.50 1.20 26.63
CA ALA A 3 -11.38 1.77 25.88
C ALA A 3 -10.05 1.96 26.62
N LYS A 4 -9.25 0.89 26.71
CA LYS A 4 -7.79 1.01 26.80
C LYS A 4 -7.20 0.80 25.40
N LEU A 5 -7.01 1.92 24.70
CA LEU A 5 -5.95 2.16 23.71
C LEU A 5 -5.75 1.05 22.65
N HIS A 6 -6.60 0.98 21.63
CA HIS A 6 -6.29 0.35 20.34
C HIS A 6 -5.56 1.33 19.40
N GLU A 7 -4.58 2.09 19.91
CA GLU A 7 -3.84 3.07 19.09
C GLU A 7 -2.85 2.44 18.10
N ASN A 8 -2.69 1.12 18.11
CA ASN A 8 -1.87 0.39 17.13
C ASN A 8 -2.50 -0.96 16.75
N GLU A 9 -3.82 -1.00 16.51
CA GLU A 9 -4.44 -2.21 15.97
C GLU A 9 -4.09 -2.37 14.49
N VAL A 10 -3.30 -3.39 14.18
CA VAL A 10 -2.89 -3.70 12.79
C VAL A 10 -4.06 -4.35 12.08
N PHE A 11 -4.52 -3.71 11.01
CA PHE A 11 -5.54 -4.27 10.12
C PHE A 11 -4.91 -4.83 8.85
N LEU A 12 -5.45 -5.96 8.41
CA LEU A 12 -4.98 -6.70 7.25
C LEU A 12 -6.06 -6.76 6.19
N SER A 13 -5.65 -6.65 4.93
CA SER A 13 -6.49 -7.01 3.80
C SER A 13 -6.72 -8.52 3.73
N LEU A 14 -7.63 -8.96 2.87
CA LEU A 14 -7.91 -10.38 2.64
C LEU A 14 -6.64 -11.14 2.21
N ALA A 15 -5.88 -10.56 1.28
CA ALA A 15 -4.65 -11.15 0.77
C ALA A 15 -3.55 -11.22 1.83
N GLN A 16 -3.41 -10.17 2.65
CA GLN A 16 -2.47 -10.16 3.76
C GLN A 16 -2.85 -11.22 4.82
N ALA A 17 -4.13 -11.31 5.19
CA ALA A 17 -4.61 -12.31 6.12
C ALA A 17 -4.38 -13.75 5.61
N ALA A 18 -4.63 -14.00 4.32
CA ALA A 18 -4.33 -15.27 3.67
C ALA A 18 -2.83 -15.61 3.73
N SER A 19 -1.97 -14.64 3.41
CA SER A 19 -0.51 -14.79 3.45
C SER A 19 0.01 -15.08 4.86
N VAL A 20 -0.37 -14.28 5.87
CA VAL A 20 0.14 -14.46 7.23
C VAL A 20 -0.38 -15.73 7.89
N THR A 21 -1.54 -16.25 7.48
CA THR A 21 -2.09 -17.52 8.01
C THR A 21 -1.67 -18.74 7.18
N GLY A 22 -1.01 -18.56 6.04
CA GLY A 22 -0.72 -19.64 5.10
C GLY A 22 -1.98 -20.29 4.50
N SER A 23 -3.11 -19.57 4.52
CA SER A 23 -4.39 -20.03 3.98
C SER A 23 -4.68 -19.39 2.62
N SER A 24 -5.63 -19.94 1.86
CA SER A 24 -6.14 -19.28 0.66
C SER A 24 -7.11 -18.14 1.02
N GLU A 25 -7.19 -17.11 0.17
CA GLU A 25 -8.18 -16.04 0.33
C GLU A 25 -9.63 -16.56 0.36
N GLY A 26 -9.91 -17.61 -0.41
CA GLY A 26 -11.23 -18.27 -0.41
C GLY A 26 -11.58 -18.85 0.96
N ARG A 27 -10.61 -19.45 1.67
CA ARG A 27 -10.80 -19.95 3.04
C ARG A 27 -11.04 -18.82 4.03
N VAL A 28 -10.29 -17.73 3.91
CA VAL A 28 -10.49 -16.54 4.77
C VAL A 28 -11.88 -15.96 4.54
N ARG A 29 -12.30 -15.82 3.28
CA ARG A 29 -13.64 -15.33 2.88
C ARG A 29 -14.76 -16.24 3.36
N TYR A 30 -14.58 -17.56 3.29
CA TYR A 30 -15.56 -18.54 3.76
C TYR A 30 -15.86 -18.39 5.26
N ASN A 31 -14.86 -17.98 6.05
CA ASN A 31 -15.00 -17.77 7.49
C ASN A 31 -15.42 -16.33 7.86
N LYS A 32 -16.12 -15.63 6.96
CA LYS A 32 -16.57 -14.24 7.14
C LYS A 32 -17.24 -14.00 8.48
N GLU A 33 -18.22 -14.82 8.85
CA GLU A 33 -19.02 -14.61 10.07
C GLU A 33 -18.16 -14.64 11.33
N LYS A 34 -17.19 -15.56 11.40
CA LYS A 34 -16.25 -15.66 12.51
C LYS A 34 -15.37 -14.42 12.59
N LEU A 35 -14.84 -13.98 11.45
CA LEU A 35 -13.99 -12.78 11.38
C LEU A 35 -14.77 -11.53 11.77
N VAL A 36 -16.02 -11.38 11.32
CA VAL A 36 -16.89 -10.26 11.69
C VAL A 36 -17.23 -10.28 13.19
N GLY A 37 -17.45 -11.48 13.76
CA GLY A 37 -17.61 -11.66 15.21
C GLY A 37 -16.40 -11.18 16.02
N GLU A 38 -15.21 -11.27 15.44
CA GLU A 38 -13.95 -10.80 16.02
C GLU A 38 -13.56 -9.37 15.57
N GLY A 39 -14.51 -8.61 14.99
CA GLY A 39 -14.32 -7.19 14.65
C GLY A 39 -13.83 -6.90 13.24
N ALA A 40 -13.77 -7.88 12.34
CA ALA A 40 -13.49 -7.63 10.94
C ALA A 40 -14.65 -6.90 10.23
N THR A 41 -14.33 -5.97 9.35
CA THR A 41 -15.32 -5.26 8.52
C THR A 41 -15.09 -5.53 7.04
N VAL A 42 -16.17 -5.63 6.28
CA VAL A 42 -16.13 -5.77 4.81
C VAL A 42 -16.86 -4.59 4.20
N SER A 43 -16.19 -3.88 3.30
CA SER A 43 -16.69 -2.70 2.60
C SER A 43 -16.39 -2.80 1.10
N GLU A 44 -16.79 -1.79 0.31
CA GLU A 44 -16.44 -1.68 -1.11
C GLU A 44 -14.92 -1.60 -1.31
N ASP A 45 -14.20 -0.95 -0.37
CA ASP A 45 -12.73 -0.86 -0.36
C ASP A 45 -12.06 -2.19 0.03
N GLY A 46 -12.85 -3.21 0.38
CA GLY A 46 -12.40 -4.55 0.67
C GLY A 46 -12.50 -4.93 2.15
N TRP A 47 -11.66 -5.90 2.53
CA TRP A 47 -11.63 -6.49 3.87
C TRP A 47 -10.70 -5.72 4.78
N ARG A 48 -11.14 -5.50 6.02
CA ARG A 48 -10.34 -4.95 7.10
C ARG A 48 -10.41 -5.91 8.28
N ILE A 49 -9.38 -6.73 8.41
CA ILE A 49 -9.30 -7.84 9.38
C ILE A 49 -8.31 -7.47 10.49
N PRO A 50 -8.73 -7.38 11.77
CA PRO A 50 -7.80 -7.20 12.87
C PRO A 50 -6.79 -8.36 12.92
N ALA A 51 -5.51 -8.06 13.06
CA ALA A 51 -4.47 -9.06 13.27
C ALA A 51 -4.78 -9.94 14.50
N ALA A 52 -5.33 -9.34 15.56
CA ALA A 52 -5.76 -10.05 16.77
C ALA A 52 -6.84 -11.09 16.51
N ALA A 53 -7.76 -10.85 15.57
CA ALA A 53 -8.81 -11.81 15.22
C ALA A 53 -8.22 -13.13 14.70
N LEU A 54 -7.10 -13.08 13.96
CA LEU A 54 -6.44 -14.28 13.46
C LEU A 54 -5.80 -15.11 14.59
N ILE A 55 -5.33 -14.44 15.64
CA ILE A 55 -4.80 -15.08 16.85
C ILE A 55 -5.95 -15.69 17.67
N THR A 56 -7.01 -14.92 17.92
CA THR A 56 -8.18 -15.40 18.69
C THR A 56 -8.83 -16.62 18.05
N LEU A 57 -8.91 -16.65 16.71
CA LEU A 57 -9.45 -17.79 15.96
C LEU A 57 -8.46 -18.97 15.87
N GLY A 58 -7.23 -18.82 16.38
CA GLY A 58 -6.20 -19.86 16.40
C GLY A 58 -5.64 -20.19 15.02
N TRP A 59 -5.70 -19.26 14.07
CA TRP A 59 -5.19 -19.49 12.70
C TRP A 59 -3.68 -19.25 12.59
N VAL A 60 -3.14 -18.49 13.52
CA VAL A 60 -1.72 -18.17 13.64
C VAL A 60 -1.43 -17.77 15.08
N ASP A 61 -0.26 -18.11 15.61
CA ASP A 61 0.19 -17.59 16.91
C ASP A 61 0.78 -16.17 16.78
N GLY A 62 0.93 -15.48 17.91
CA GLY A 62 1.39 -14.09 17.92
C GLY A 62 2.84 -13.90 17.44
N GLU A 63 3.71 -14.88 17.66
CA GLU A 63 5.13 -14.80 17.28
C GLU A 63 5.26 -14.96 15.76
N THR A 64 4.66 -16.02 15.22
CA THR A 64 4.59 -16.28 13.78
C THR A 64 3.92 -15.13 13.03
N LEU A 65 2.84 -14.55 13.58
CA LEU A 65 2.19 -13.41 12.96
C LEU A 65 3.12 -12.19 12.92
N THR A 66 3.81 -11.89 14.01
CA THR A 66 4.72 -10.74 14.09
C THR A 66 5.87 -10.88 13.09
N GLU A 67 6.45 -12.08 12.97
CA GLU A 67 7.51 -12.36 12.02
C GLU A 67 7.03 -12.19 10.56
N ARG A 68 5.87 -12.76 10.23
CA ARG A 68 5.29 -12.65 8.88
C ARG A 68 4.86 -11.23 8.52
N LEU A 69 4.38 -10.46 9.48
CA LEU A 69 4.08 -9.04 9.26
C LEU A 69 5.35 -8.22 9.00
N ARG A 70 6.45 -8.50 9.71
CA ARG A 70 7.74 -7.86 9.44
C ARG A 70 8.23 -8.16 8.03
N SER A 71 8.18 -9.42 7.58
CA SER A 71 8.61 -9.78 6.24
C SER A 71 7.74 -9.14 5.14
N LEU A 72 6.43 -9.08 5.33
CA LEU A 72 5.52 -8.36 4.43
C LEU A 72 5.85 -6.86 4.38
N SER A 73 6.10 -6.22 5.53
CA SER A 73 6.44 -4.80 5.58
C SER A 73 7.75 -4.49 4.85
N LEU A 74 8.76 -5.34 4.98
CA LEU A 74 10.05 -5.17 4.30
C LEU A 74 9.88 -5.25 2.78
N SER A 75 9.09 -6.20 2.29
CA SER A 75 8.78 -6.33 0.87
C SER A 75 8.02 -5.11 0.32
N GLN A 76 7.04 -4.60 1.07
CA GLN A 76 6.30 -3.40 0.68
C GLN A 76 7.20 -2.16 0.63
N VAL A 77 8.11 -2.00 1.59
CA VAL A 77 9.07 -0.89 1.58
C VAL A 77 9.95 -0.96 0.33
N GLN A 78 10.48 -2.13 -0.01
CA GLN A 78 11.30 -2.31 -1.22
C GLN A 78 10.51 -1.99 -2.50
N GLN A 79 9.24 -2.41 -2.59
CA GLN A 79 8.39 -2.07 -3.73
C GLN A 79 8.13 -0.56 -3.84
N LEU A 80 7.87 0.11 -2.72
CA LEU A 80 7.66 1.56 -2.68
C LEU A 80 8.95 2.32 -3.05
N GLU A 81 10.12 1.86 -2.61
CA GLU A 81 11.40 2.45 -2.97
C GLU A 81 11.66 2.39 -4.48
N LEU A 82 11.36 1.24 -5.10
CA LEU A 82 11.46 1.07 -6.55
C LEU A 82 10.50 2.01 -7.30
N GLU A 83 9.26 2.14 -6.84
CA GLU A 83 8.27 3.01 -7.48
C GLU A 83 8.64 4.49 -7.31
N VAL A 84 9.17 4.90 -6.14
CA VAL A 84 9.68 6.25 -5.94
C VAL A 84 10.86 6.53 -6.87
N ALA A 85 11.79 5.58 -7.05
CA ALA A 85 12.90 5.73 -7.98
C ALA A 85 12.41 5.91 -9.42
N ARG A 86 11.43 5.09 -9.85
CA ARG A 86 10.79 5.20 -11.16
C ARG A 86 10.13 6.56 -11.36
N LEU A 87 9.29 6.98 -10.42
CA LEU A 87 8.58 8.26 -10.49
C LEU A 87 9.53 9.45 -10.50
N ARG A 88 10.65 9.39 -9.78
CA ARG A 88 11.69 10.43 -9.82
C ARG A 88 12.32 10.54 -11.20
N ALA A 89 12.69 9.41 -11.81
CA ALA A 89 13.27 9.39 -13.15
C ALA A 89 12.28 9.92 -14.20
N GLU A 90 11.00 9.54 -14.09
CA GLU A 90 9.96 10.05 -14.98
C GLU A 90 9.72 11.56 -14.79
N ASN A 91 9.71 12.05 -13.55
CA ASN A 91 9.57 13.48 -13.28
C ASN A 91 10.74 14.29 -13.85
N GLU A 92 11.96 13.79 -13.74
CA GLU A 92 13.15 14.43 -14.32
C GLU A 92 13.06 14.48 -15.85
N ARG A 93 12.65 13.38 -16.49
CA ARG A 93 12.41 13.34 -17.94
C ARG A 93 11.37 14.38 -18.38
N LEU A 94 10.24 14.44 -17.68
CA LEU A 94 9.18 15.40 -18.00
C LEU A 94 9.63 16.85 -17.80
N ARG A 95 10.44 17.13 -16.76
CA ARG A 95 11.01 18.46 -16.55
C ARG A 95 11.93 18.86 -17.70
N ALA A 96 12.78 17.95 -18.18
CA ALA A 96 13.64 18.21 -19.34
C ALA A 96 12.83 18.50 -20.61
N GLU A 97 11.75 17.74 -20.86
CA GLU A 97 10.86 17.96 -22.01
C GLU A 97 10.15 19.32 -21.95
N VAL A 98 9.69 19.73 -20.75
CA VAL A 98 9.11 21.07 -20.53
C VAL A 98 10.15 22.16 -20.75
N GLU A 99 11.37 21.99 -20.27
CA GLU A 99 12.46 22.95 -20.47
C GLU A 99 12.81 23.10 -21.96
N GLU A 100 12.89 21.99 -22.70
CA GLU A 100 13.12 22.01 -24.15
C GLU A 100 11.98 22.73 -24.90
N HIS A 101 10.73 22.42 -24.57
CA HIS A 101 9.57 23.07 -25.19
C HIS A 101 9.50 24.56 -24.88
N THR A 102 9.79 24.97 -23.65
CA THR A 102 9.81 26.38 -23.26
C THR A 102 10.96 27.14 -23.93
N ALA A 103 12.15 26.53 -24.01
CA ALA A 103 13.29 27.08 -24.74
C ALA A 103 12.98 27.26 -26.24
N SER A 104 12.43 26.23 -26.89
CA SER A 104 12.01 26.26 -28.30
C SER A 104 10.95 27.33 -28.56
N PHE A 105 9.95 27.44 -27.69
CA PHE A 105 8.89 28.44 -27.79
C PHE A 105 9.45 29.86 -27.62
N SER A 106 10.33 30.09 -26.64
CA SER A 106 10.98 31.39 -26.43
C SER A 106 11.86 31.81 -27.61
N ALA A 107 12.63 30.88 -28.19
CA ALA A 107 13.47 31.14 -29.35
C ALA A 107 12.63 31.55 -30.58
N ARG A 108 11.47 30.92 -30.78
CA ARG A 108 10.53 31.28 -31.87
C ARG A 108 9.92 32.67 -31.68
N LEU A 109 9.54 33.04 -30.45
CA LEU A 109 8.88 34.33 -30.19
C LEU A 109 9.83 35.52 -30.16
N PHE A 110 11.06 35.33 -29.68
CA PHE A 110 12.01 36.43 -29.45
C PHE A 110 13.22 36.44 -30.39
N GLY A 111 13.56 35.30 -31.03
CA GLY A 111 14.69 35.21 -31.97
C GLY A 111 14.44 35.85 -33.35
N GLY A 112 13.17 36.02 -33.75
CA GLY A 112 12.81 36.60 -35.05
C GLY A 112 12.92 38.13 -35.16
N ARG A 113 13.14 38.85 -34.05
CA ARG A 113 13.06 40.33 -34.02
C ARG A 113 14.37 41.07 -34.32
N ARG A 114 15.47 40.37 -34.64
CA ARG A 114 16.82 40.95 -34.86
C ARG A 114 17.27 41.05 -36.33
N ARG A 115 16.34 41.20 -37.28
CA ARG A 115 16.69 41.53 -38.68
C ARG A 115 15.83 42.67 -39.22
N LYS A 116 16.21 43.91 -38.91
CA LYS A 116 16.00 45.11 -39.76
C LYS A 116 17.12 46.09 -39.49
#